data_AF-A0A9N9P2D8-F1
#
_entry.id   AF-A0A9N9P2D8-F1
#
_cell.length_a   1.000
_cell.length_b   1.000
_cell.length_c   1.000
_cell.angle_alpha   90.00
_cell.angle_beta   90.00
_cell.angle_gamma   90.00
#
_symmetry.space_group_name_H-M   'P 1'
#
loop_
_entity.id
_entity.type
_entity.pdbx_description
1 polymer ?
#
loop_
_entity_poly.entity_id
_entity_poly.type
_entity_poly.pdbx_seq_one_letter_code
_entity_poly.pdbx_strand_id
1 'polypeptide(L)'
;KIIDKGKGLPDHQIPRIENLINSMTYSKDKSKNEILSSYLQNKAIEFVNSGLFKHYSSANSVQDKIKQLETENNKLAKLVEKSNNELRSFYMKVV
;
A
#
# COMPACT_ATOMS: atom_id res chain seq x y z
N LYS A 1 6.33 -22.30 -17.63
CA LYS A 1 6.05 -20.84 -17.51
C LYS A 1 6.90 -20.11 -16.47
N ILE A 2 7.00 -20.55 -15.20
CA ILE A 2 7.95 -19.96 -14.21
C ILE A 2 9.32 -20.65 -14.30
N ILE A 3 9.33 -21.98 -14.40
CA ILE A 3 10.57 -22.78 -14.57
C ILE A 3 11.35 -22.36 -15.82
N ASP A 4 10.66 -22.07 -16.93
CA ASP A 4 11.30 -21.63 -18.17
C ASP A 4 11.92 -20.23 -18.06
N LYS A 5 11.33 -19.34 -17.24
CA LYS A 5 11.93 -18.04 -16.92
C LYS A 5 13.13 -18.16 -15.98
N GLY A 6 13.14 -19.20 -15.13
CA GLY A 6 14.26 -19.52 -14.24
C GLY A 6 15.55 -19.87 -14.99
N LYS A 7 15.44 -20.57 -16.13
CA LYS A 7 16.59 -21.03 -16.93
C LYS A 7 17.43 -19.90 -17.56
N GLY A 8 16.89 -18.68 -17.65
CA GLY A 8 17.56 -17.52 -18.25
C GLY A 8 18.14 -16.54 -17.25
N LEU A 9 18.10 -16.84 -15.94
CA LEU A 9 18.56 -15.93 -14.91
C LEU A 9 20.03 -16.19 -14.55
N PRO A 10 20.77 -15.12 -14.22
CA PRO A 10 22.16 -15.24 -13.82
C PRO A 10 22.30 -16.04 -12.51
N ASP A 11 23.38 -16.82 -12.39
CA ASP A 11 23.58 -17.84 -11.34
C ASP A 11 23.32 -17.34 -9.91
N HIS A 12 23.68 -16.10 -9.61
CA HIS A 12 23.46 -15.49 -8.29
C HIS A 12 21.97 -15.32 -7.91
N GLN A 13 21.05 -15.46 -8.86
CA GLN A 13 19.59 -15.37 -8.63
C GLN A 13 18.91 -16.74 -8.57
N ILE A 14 19.61 -17.82 -8.96
CA ILE A 14 19.08 -19.19 -8.90
C ILE A 14 18.62 -19.57 -7.48
N PRO A 15 19.39 -19.33 -6.41
CA PRO A 15 18.97 -19.71 -5.05
C PRO A 15 17.70 -18.98 -4.58
N ARG A 16 17.48 -17.75 -5.07
CA ARG A 16 16.28 -16.97 -4.74
C ARG A 16 15.04 -17.55 -5.41
N ILE A 17 15.18 -18.05 -6.63
CA ILE A 17 14.10 -18.74 -7.34
C ILE A 17 13.81 -20.09 -6.72
N GLU A 18 14.83 -20.85 -6.35
CA GLU A 18 14.64 -22.13 -5.67
C GLU A 18 13.87 -21.94 -4.35
N ASN A 19 14.23 -20.93 -3.56
CA ASN A 19 13.49 -20.59 -2.34
C ASN A 19 12.04 -20.19 -2.63
N LEU A 20 11.79 -19.41 -3.68
CA LEU A 20 10.44 -19.03 -4.09
C LEU A 20 9.61 -20.25 -4.50
N ILE A 21 10.17 -21.12 -5.35
CA ILE A 21 9.50 -22.35 -5.80
C ILE A 21 9.24 -23.27 -4.61
N ASN A 22 10.20 -23.46 -3.71
CA ASN A 22 10.03 -24.28 -2.51
C ASN A 22 8.93 -23.72 -1.60
N SER A 23 8.84 -22.40 -1.45
CA SER A 23 7.74 -21.75 -0.72
C SER A 23 6.37 -21.89 -1.42
N MET A 24 6.38 -22.19 -2.72
CA MET A 24 5.22 -22.39 -3.59
C MET A 24 4.88 -23.88 -3.79
N THR A 25 5.44 -24.80 -3.00
CA THR A 25 5.13 -26.25 -3.09
C THR A 25 4.74 -26.81 -1.73
N TYR A 26 3.98 -27.91 -1.72
CA TYR A 26 3.65 -28.59 -0.47
C TYR A 26 4.92 -29.18 0.16
N SER A 27 5.19 -28.82 1.42
CA SER A 27 6.37 -29.28 2.14
C SER A 27 6.30 -30.72 2.63
N LYS A 28 5.09 -31.31 2.68
CA LYS A 28 4.81 -32.63 3.27
C LYS A 28 3.72 -33.37 2.47
N ASP A 29 3.60 -34.68 2.74
CA ASP A 29 2.63 -35.63 2.16
C ASP A 29 2.80 -36.02 0.69
N LYS A 30 1.84 -36.80 0.16
CA LYS A 30 1.84 -37.37 -1.20
C LYS A 30 1.93 -36.32 -2.31
N SER A 31 1.57 -35.08 -2.00
CA SER A 31 1.65 -33.92 -2.88
C SER A 31 2.95 -33.12 -2.74
N LYS A 32 3.96 -33.66 -2.04
CA LYS A 32 5.26 -33.00 -1.89
C LYS A 32 5.86 -32.70 -3.27
N ASN A 33 6.30 -31.46 -3.46
CA ASN A 33 6.76 -30.90 -4.74
C ASN A 33 5.66 -30.60 -5.79
N GLU A 34 4.39 -30.90 -5.52
CA GLU A 34 3.30 -30.35 -6.32
C GLU A 34 3.14 -28.86 -6.01
N ILE A 35 2.96 -28.08 -7.07
CA ILE A 35 2.80 -26.63 -6.97
C ILE A 35 1.52 -26.35 -6.18
N LEU A 36 1.63 -25.44 -5.20
CA LEU A 36 0.55 -24.94 -4.35
C LEU A 36 -0.70 -24.75 -5.20
N SER A 37 -1.82 -25.32 -4.73
CA SER A 37 -3.08 -25.39 -5.47
C SER A 37 -3.43 -24.06 -6.15
N SER A 38 -4.16 -24.10 -7.27
CA SER A 38 -4.60 -22.89 -7.98
C SER A 38 -5.23 -21.85 -7.04
N TYR A 39 -5.87 -22.31 -5.95
CA TYR A 39 -6.36 -21.47 -4.87
C TYR A 39 -5.27 -20.64 -4.18
N LEU A 40 -4.14 -21.24 -3.81
CA LEU A 40 -3.03 -20.54 -3.14
C LEU A 40 -2.23 -19.65 -4.10
N GLN A 41 -2.14 -20.01 -5.38
CA GLN A 41 -1.62 -19.11 -6.42
C GLN A 41 -2.51 -17.88 -6.60
N ASN A 42 -3.84 -18.08 -6.69
CA ASN A 42 -4.81 -16.99 -6.77
C ASN A 42 -4.77 -16.12 -5.52
N LYS A 43 -4.63 -16.72 -4.33
CA LYS A 43 -4.51 -15.99 -3.07
C LYS A 43 -3.22 -15.18 -2.96
N ALA A 44 -2.11 -15.69 -3.50
CA ALA A 44 -0.86 -14.94 -3.60
C ALA A 44 -0.98 -13.77 -4.60
N ILE A 45 -1.66 -13.98 -5.73
CA ILE A 45 -1.98 -12.92 -6.70
C ILE A 45 -2.89 -11.86 -6.07
N GLU A 46 -3.94 -12.26 -5.37
CA GLU A 46 -4.82 -11.37 -4.60
C GLU A 46 -4.04 -10.60 -3.53
N PHE A 47 -3.12 -11.24 -2.83
CA PHE A 47 -2.25 -10.59 -1.84
C PHE A 47 -1.33 -9.54 -2.48
N VAL A 48 -0.74 -9.84 -3.63
CA VAL A 48 0.11 -8.90 -4.38
C VAL A 48 -0.73 -7.74 -4.95
N ASN A 49 -1.89 -8.05 -5.52
CA ASN A 49 -2.80 -7.09 -6.16
C ASN A 49 -3.55 -6.21 -5.15
N SER A 50 -3.86 -6.74 -3.97
CA SER A 50 -4.35 -5.94 -2.82
C SER A 50 -3.28 -5.04 -2.22
N GLY A 51 -2.08 -5.05 -2.83
CA GLY A 51 -0.94 -4.24 -2.47
C GLY A 51 -0.03 -5.03 -1.55
N LEU A 52 1.10 -5.48 -2.12
CA LEU A 52 2.29 -5.97 -1.40
C LEU A 52 2.84 -4.96 -0.36
N PHE A 53 2.24 -3.79 -0.27
CA PHE A 53 2.43 -2.81 0.76
C PHE A 53 1.06 -2.15 0.91
N LYS A 54 0.41 -2.29 2.07
CA LYS A 54 -0.60 -1.31 2.45
C LYS A 54 0.15 0.02 2.57
N HIS A 55 0.34 0.74 1.46
CA HIS A 55 0.92 2.08 1.46
C HIS A 55 0.20 2.95 2.50
N TYR A 56 -1.10 2.71 2.71
CA TYR A 56 -1.97 3.37 3.68
C TYR A 56 -1.96 2.82 5.13
N SER A 57 -1.17 1.79 5.47
CA SER A 57 -1.15 1.19 6.82
C SER A 57 0.23 1.22 7.48
N SER A 58 1.20 1.90 6.86
CA SER A 58 2.45 2.23 7.56
C SER A 58 2.21 3.41 8.50
N ALA A 59 2.86 3.41 9.66
CA ALA A 59 2.81 4.54 10.60
C ALA A 59 3.16 5.87 9.91
N ASN A 60 4.08 5.84 8.94
CA ASN A 60 4.45 7.00 8.14
C ASN A 60 3.30 7.53 7.28
N SER A 61 2.53 6.66 6.61
CA SER A 61 1.38 7.11 5.82
C SER A 61 0.25 7.69 6.68
N VAL A 62 0.03 7.12 7.86
CA VAL A 62 -0.92 7.70 8.83
C VAL A 62 -0.44 9.09 9.27
N GLN A 63 0.86 9.24 9.54
CA GLN A 63 1.45 10.51 9.96
C GLN A 63 1.46 11.57 8.84
N ASP A 64 1.71 11.18 7.60
CA ASP A 64 1.60 12.06 6.44
C ASP A 64 0.16 12.53 6.24
N LYS A 65 -0.81 11.62 6.45
CA LYS A 65 -2.23 11.99 6.38
C LYS A 65 -2.64 12.95 7.50
N ILE A 66 -2.14 12.75 8.72
CA ILE A 66 -2.35 13.68 9.84
C ILE A 66 -1.81 15.07 9.49
N LYS A 67 -0.56 15.17 9.01
CA LYS A 67 0.03 16.47 8.60
C LYS A 67 -0.76 17.15 7.50
N GLN A 68 -1.26 16.38 6.54
CA GLN A 68 -2.08 16.92 5.45
C GLN A 68 -3.38 17.53 6.00
N LEU A 69 -4.07 16.80 6.88
CA LEU A 69 -5.31 17.24 7.51
C LEU A 69 -5.11 18.45 8.43
N GLU A 70 -4.01 18.49 9.20
CA GLU A 70 -3.65 19.66 10.02
C GLU A 70 -3.42 20.91 9.15
N THR A 71 -2.78 20.74 8.00
CA THR A 71 -2.53 21.84 7.06
C THR A 71 -3.84 22.37 6.47
N GLU A 72 -4.76 21.49 6.10
CA GLU A 72 -6.09 21.86 5.60
C GLU A 72 -6.92 22.57 6.67
N ASN A 73 -6.95 22.04 7.90
CA ASN A 73 -7.65 22.68 9.01
C ASN A 73 -7.12 24.09 9.31
N ASN A 74 -5.80 24.28 9.30
CA ASN A 74 -5.21 25.60 9.51
C ASN A 74 -5.57 26.60 8.40
N LYS A 75 -5.67 26.13 7.14
CA LYS A 75 -6.12 26.98 6.03
C LYS A 75 -7.59 27.36 6.20
N LEU A 76 -8.44 26.41 6.56
CA LEU A 76 -9.86 26.65 6.80
C LEU A 76 -10.07 27.62 7.97
N ALA A 77 -9.35 27.46 9.07
CA ALA A 77 -9.42 28.36 10.21
C ALA A 77 -9.10 29.82 9.81
N LYS A 78 -8.03 30.03 9.02
CA LYS A 78 -7.67 31.35 8.51
C LYS A 78 -8.73 31.95 7.59
N LEU A 79 -9.36 31.14 6.75
CA LEU A 79 -10.45 31.60 5.88
C LEU A 79 -11.68 32.02 6.70
N VAL A 80 -12.04 31.25 7.73
CA VAL A 80 -13.13 31.59 8.65
C VAL A 80 -12.85 32.90 9.39
N GLU A 81 -11.63 33.06 9.91
CA GLU A 81 -11.22 34.29 10.60
C GLU A 81 -11.31 35.50 9.66
N LYS A 82 -10.83 35.37 8.42
CA LYS A 82 -10.93 36.42 7.41
C LYS A 82 -12.38 36.81 7.13
N SER A 83 -13.25 35.83 6.86
CA SER A 83 -14.67 36.07 6.60
C SER A 83 -15.37 36.74 7.78
N ASN A 84 -15.05 36.34 9.01
CA ASN A 84 -15.61 36.97 10.21
C ASN A 84 -15.17 38.43 10.38
N ASN A 85 -13.91 38.74 10.08
CA ASN A 85 -13.41 40.11 10.12
C ASN A 85 -14.07 40.98 9.05
N GLU A 86 -14.27 40.45 7.84
CA GLU A 86 -15.00 41.14 6.77
C GLU A 86 -16.45 41.41 7.18
N LEU A 87 -17.16 40.40 7.70
CA LEU A 87 -18.52 40.55 8.24
C LEU A 87 -18.60 41.63 9.32
N ARG A 88 -17.68 41.60 10.29
CA ARG A 88 -17.66 42.61 11.37
C ARG A 88 -17.42 44.01 10.82
N SER A 89 -16.52 44.16 9.84
CA SER A 89 -16.28 45.45 9.18
C SER A 89 -17.51 45.97 8.42
N PHE A 90 -18.27 45.06 7.80
CA PHE A 90 -19.51 45.39 7.09
C PHE A 90 -20.58 45.84 8.08
N TYR A 91 -20.79 45.10 9.17
CA TYR A 91 -21.72 45.49 10.24
C TYR A 91 -21.40 46.90 10.79
N MET A 92 -20.13 47.22 11.02
CA MET A 92 -19.70 48.54 11.52
C MET A 92 -19.85 49.68 10.49
N LYS A 93 -20.05 49.38 9.20
CA LYS A 93 -20.29 50.38 8.14
C LYS A 93 -21.78 50.61 7.85
N VAL A 94 -22.63 49.67 8.23
CA VAL A 94 -24.08 49.69 7.96
C VAL A 94 -24.87 50.24 9.16
N VAL A 95 -24.30 50.19 10.37
CA VAL A 95 -24.77 50.89 11.57
C VAL A 95 -24.19 52.31 11.58
#